data_AF-A0A7C9PUQ9-F1
#
_entry.id   AF-A0A7C9PUQ9-F1
#
_cell.length_a   1.000
_cell.length_b   1.000
_cell.length_c   1.000
_cell.angle_alpha   90.00
_cell.angle_beta   90.00
_cell.angle_gamma   90.00
#
_symmetry.space_group_name_H-M   'P 1'
#
loop_
_entity.id
_entity.type
_entity.pdbx_description
1 polymer ?
#
loop_
_entity_poly.entity_id
_entity_poly.type
_entity_poly.pdbx_seq_one_letter_code
_entity_poly.pdbx_strand_id
1 'polypeptide(L)'
;MSLSLILVNVFEQLEHQARSQFFGVMNNSNFLASYKLVSPAGEEIPVMLVSQPKTFRYRVISEAEYEEDQAISMYEWHPSEGVTYRGFPLPGLEILSLEERVSSRTPSWARLLAMFLSRLRSPLLRSSL
;
A
#
# COMPACT_ATOMS: atom_id res chain seq x y z
N MET A 1 -27.54 -12.56 -30.10
CA MET A 1 -26.82 -11.45 -29.44
C MET A 1 -25.90 -12.05 -28.39
N SER A 2 -24.60 -11.84 -28.52
CA SER A 2 -23.56 -12.63 -27.83
C SER A 2 -23.21 -12.05 -26.46
N LEU A 3 -23.35 -12.86 -25.40
CA LEU A 3 -23.00 -12.53 -24.00
C LEU A 3 -21.50 -12.19 -23.81
N SER A 4 -20.65 -12.48 -24.80
CA SER A 4 -19.22 -12.22 -24.77
C SER A 4 -18.84 -10.74 -24.80
N LEU A 5 -19.63 -9.89 -25.47
CA LEU A 5 -19.33 -8.44 -25.56
C LEU A 5 -19.58 -7.69 -24.25
N ILE A 6 -20.55 -8.16 -23.44
CA ILE A 6 -20.91 -7.51 -22.17
C ILE A 6 -19.80 -7.73 -21.14
N LEU A 7 -19.21 -8.93 -21.10
CA LEU A 7 -18.14 -9.27 -20.16
C LEU A 7 -16.83 -8.51 -20.43
N VAL A 8 -16.46 -8.33 -21.69
CA VAL A 8 -15.25 -7.55 -22.06
C VAL A 8 -15.44 -6.08 -21.69
N ASN A 9 -16.61 -5.52 -21.94
CA ASN A 9 -16.89 -4.10 -21.66
C ASN A 9 -16.93 -3.81 -20.15
N VAL A 10 -17.48 -4.73 -19.34
CA VAL A 10 -17.48 -4.61 -17.88
C VAL A 10 -16.06 -4.74 -17.30
N PHE A 11 -15.20 -5.58 -17.89
CA PHE A 11 -13.83 -5.74 -17.43
C PHE A 11 -12.97 -4.50 -17.71
N GLU A 12 -13.06 -3.91 -18.90
CA GLU A 12 -12.38 -2.64 -19.20
C GLU A 12 -12.88 -1.49 -18.32
N GLN A 13 -14.18 -1.47 -18.03
CA GLN A 13 -14.77 -0.45 -17.18
C GLN A 13 -14.36 -0.60 -15.71
N LEU A 14 -14.18 -1.84 -15.22
CA LEU A 14 -13.60 -2.11 -13.90
C LEU A 14 -12.10 -1.80 -13.85
N GLU A 15 -11.34 -2.02 -14.92
CA GLU A 15 -9.92 -1.67 -14.98
C GLU A 15 -9.73 -0.14 -15.03
N HIS A 16 -10.57 0.58 -15.78
CA HIS A 16 -10.59 2.04 -15.76
C HIS A 16 -10.99 2.60 -14.40
N GLN A 17 -11.93 1.96 -13.70
CA GLN A 17 -12.37 2.38 -12.38
C GLN A 17 -11.32 2.06 -11.31
N ALA A 18 -10.62 0.93 -11.41
CA ALA A 18 -9.47 0.59 -10.56
C ALA A 18 -8.28 1.52 -10.82
N ARG A 19 -7.97 1.84 -12.07
CA ARG A 19 -6.95 2.84 -12.42
C ARG A 19 -7.33 4.23 -11.94
N SER A 20 -8.60 4.62 -12.03
CA SER A 20 -9.08 5.90 -11.52
C SER A 20 -9.07 5.97 -9.99
N GLN A 21 -9.30 4.85 -9.28
CA GLN A 21 -9.13 4.79 -7.83
C GLN A 21 -7.65 4.76 -7.40
N PHE A 22 -6.75 4.18 -8.19
CA PHE A 22 -5.31 4.19 -7.92
C PHE A 22 -4.64 5.52 -8.29
N PHE A 23 -5.09 6.22 -9.34
CA PHE A 23 -4.55 7.51 -9.76
C PHE A 23 -5.35 8.72 -9.24
N GLY A 24 -6.56 8.51 -8.73
CA GLY A 24 -7.41 9.54 -8.11
C GLY A 24 -6.99 9.93 -6.69
N VAL A 25 -5.99 9.27 -6.11
CA VAL A 25 -5.33 9.67 -4.85
C VAL A 25 -4.10 10.54 -5.16
N MET A 26 -4.25 11.52 -6.06
CA MET A 26 -3.18 12.49 -6.35
C MET A 26 -3.61 13.96 -6.24
N ASN A 27 -4.78 14.25 -5.66
CA ASN A 27 -5.23 15.65 -5.45
C ASN A 27 -5.93 15.89 -4.10
N ASN A 28 -5.41 15.29 -3.03
CA ASN A 28 -5.67 15.76 -1.67
C ASN A 28 -4.36 15.66 -0.88
N SER A 29 -3.74 16.81 -0.65
CA SER A 29 -2.47 17.01 0.07
C SER A 29 -2.62 16.71 1.56
N ASN A 30 -2.86 15.45 1.91
CA ASN A 30 -2.90 15.00 3.30
C ASN A 30 -1.70 14.10 3.54
N PHE A 31 -0.87 14.49 4.50
CA PHE A 31 0.17 13.64 5.05
C PHE A 31 -0.44 12.32 5.54
N LEU A 32 0.04 11.19 5.00
CA LEU A 32 -0.44 9.85 5.37
C LEU A 32 0.70 9.05 5.98
N ALA A 33 0.91 9.22 7.28
CA ALA A 33 1.88 8.41 8.02
C ALA A 33 1.48 6.93 7.96
N SER A 34 2.38 6.10 7.46
CA SER A 34 2.24 4.63 7.45
C SER A 34 3.25 3.96 8.39
N TYR A 35 4.21 4.73 8.90
CA TYR A 35 5.31 4.26 9.73
C TYR A 35 5.54 5.24 10.88
N LYS A 36 6.31 4.81 11.86
CA LYS A 36 6.83 5.65 12.93
C LYS A 36 8.35 5.49 13.03
N LEU A 37 9.03 6.61 13.21
CA LEU A 37 10.42 6.69 13.56
C LEU A 37 10.52 6.68 15.09
N VAL A 38 11.26 5.72 15.64
CA VAL A 38 11.42 5.53 17.08
C VAL A 38 12.85 5.87 17.46
N SER A 39 13.01 6.79 18.42
CA SER A 39 14.32 7.16 18.95
C SER A 39 14.77 6.19 20.05
N PRO A 40 16.08 6.13 20.38
CA PRO A 40 16.59 5.32 21.49
C PRO A 40 16.01 5.72 22.85
N ALA A 41 15.54 6.96 22.98
CA ALA A 41 14.89 7.47 24.18
C ALA A 41 13.40 7.06 24.27
N GLY A 42 12.87 6.37 23.25
CA GLY A 42 11.47 5.93 23.17
C GLY A 42 10.51 6.97 22.60
N GLU A 43 11.02 8.05 22.01
CA GLU A 43 10.18 9.04 21.32
C GLU A 43 9.70 8.48 19.98
N GLU A 44 8.41 8.61 19.68
CA GLU A 44 7.80 8.10 18.44
C GLU A 44 7.32 9.27 17.57
N ILE A 45 7.80 9.32 16.33
CA ILE A 45 7.43 10.34 15.36
C ILE A 45 6.74 9.67 14.17
N PRO A 46 5.48 10.02 13.83
CA PRO A 46 4.81 9.49 12.66
C PRO A 46 5.51 9.97 11.39
N VAL A 47 5.77 9.05 10.46
CA VAL A 47 6.51 9.32 9.23
C VAL A 47 5.88 8.62 8.02
N MET A 48 6.06 9.25 6.88
CA MET A 48 5.77 8.70 5.56
C MET A 48 7.09 8.26 4.91
N LEU A 49 7.08 7.08 4.29
CA LEU A 49 8.23 6.58 3.54
C LEU A 49 8.01 6.80 2.04
N VAL A 50 8.92 7.53 1.41
CA VAL A 50 8.89 7.77 -0.04
C VAL A 50 10.04 7.05 -0.71
N SER A 51 9.74 6.11 -1.60
CA SER A 51 10.75 5.35 -2.33
C SER A 51 11.59 6.27 -3.22
N GLN A 52 12.91 6.14 -3.16
CA GLN A 52 13.80 6.87 -4.06
C GLN A 52 14.05 6.09 -5.35
N PRO A 53 13.95 6.73 -6.53
CA PRO A 53 14.21 6.04 -7.79
C PRO A 53 15.68 5.60 -7.85
N LYS A 54 15.92 4.38 -8.33
CA LYS A 54 17.26 3.77 -8.54
C LYS A 54 18.02 3.42 -7.26
N THR A 55 17.42 3.52 -6.07
CA THR A 55 18.00 3.03 -4.83
C THR A 55 16.99 2.15 -4.08
N PHE A 56 17.46 1.29 -3.18
CA PHE A 56 16.59 0.54 -2.24
C PHE A 56 16.30 1.34 -0.96
N ARG A 57 16.53 2.66 -0.98
CA ARG A 57 16.34 3.54 0.17
C ARG A 57 15.03 4.30 0.06
N TYR A 58 14.51 4.66 1.23
CA TYR A 58 13.31 5.44 1.39
C TYR A 58 13.67 6.76 2.05
N ARG A 59 13.11 7.87 1.58
CA ARG A 59 13.11 9.13 2.33
C ARG A 59 12.09 9.03 3.44
N VAL A 60 12.48 9.48 4.63
CA VAL A 60 11.65 9.45 5.82
C VAL A 60 11.12 10.86 6.04
N ILE A 61 9.85 11.10 5.70
CA ILE A 61 9.24 12.42 5.76
C ILE A 61 8.33 12.49 6.97
N SER A 62 8.60 13.40 7.89
CA SER A 62 7.71 13.73 9.01
C SER A 62 6.59 14.70 8.58
N GLU A 63 5.58 14.87 9.43
CA GLU A 63 4.49 15.81 9.18
C GLU A 63 5.00 17.24 9.04
N ALA A 64 5.91 17.67 9.92
CA ALA A 64 6.53 19.00 9.86
C ALA A 64 7.28 19.24 8.54
N GLU A 65 8.07 18.26 8.07
CA GLU A 65 8.79 18.36 6.79
C GLU A 65 7.84 18.40 5.59
N TYR A 66 6.69 17.72 5.69
CA TYR A 66 5.66 17.76 4.66
C TYR A 66 4.96 19.13 4.61
N GLU A 67 4.61 19.72 5.75
CA GLU A 67 3.95 21.03 5.85
C GLU A 67 4.85 22.18 5.39
N GLU A 68 6.16 22.09 5.66
CA GLU A 68 7.13 23.10 5.23
C GLU A 68 7.41 23.09 3.72
N ASP A 69 6.79 22.18 2.96
CA ASP A 69 7.01 21.92 1.53
C ASP A 69 8.51 21.72 1.19
N GLN A 70 9.29 21.33 2.21
CA GLN A 70 10.70 21.06 2.10
C GLN A 70 10.88 19.60 1.66
N ALA A 71 10.90 19.39 0.35
CA ALA A 71 11.15 18.08 -0.28
C ALA A 71 12.54 17.47 0.01
N ILE A 72 13.31 18.05 0.94
CA ILE A 72 14.63 17.62 1.38
C ILE A 72 14.50 17.07 2.80
N SER A 73 13.85 15.90 2.92
CA SER A 73 13.98 15.12 4.15
C SER A 73 15.46 14.78 4.37
N MET A 74 15.93 15.01 5.60
CA MET A 74 17.33 14.77 5.96
C MET A 74 17.61 13.31 6.32
N TYR A 75 16.56 12.52 6.51
CA TYR A 75 16.61 11.14 6.95
C TYR A 75 16.31 10.16 5.80
N GLU A 76 17.13 9.12 5.72
CA GLU A 76 16.93 8.02 4.78
C GLU A 76 16.89 6.71 5.55
N TRP A 77 16.13 5.76 5.05
CA TRP A 77 16.01 4.43 5.64
C TRP A 77 16.22 3.33 4.62
N HIS A 78 16.91 2.29 5.05
CA HIS A 78 17.05 1.03 4.31
C HIS A 78 16.63 -0.14 5.20
N PRO A 79 15.84 -1.11 4.71
CA PRO A 79 15.34 -2.22 5.53
C PRO A 79 16.43 -3.05 6.23
N SER A 80 17.61 -3.18 5.63
CA SER A 80 18.73 -3.94 6.22
C SER A 80 19.84 -3.10 6.85
N GLU A 81 19.89 -1.78 6.57
CA GLU A 81 20.97 -0.92 7.09
C GLU A 81 20.49 0.04 8.17
N GLY A 82 19.16 0.21 8.32
CA GLY A 82 18.56 1.08 9.30
C GLY A 82 18.44 2.54 8.81
N VAL A 83 18.33 3.45 9.78
CA VAL A 83 18.15 4.88 9.54
C VAL A 83 19.50 5.57 9.41
N THR A 84 19.60 6.47 8.44
CA THR A 84 20.76 7.32 8.20
C THR A 84 20.33 8.78 8.12
N TYR A 85 21.19 9.68 8.57
CA TYR A 85 21.04 11.12 8.42
C TYR A 85 22.16 11.65 7.53
N ARG A 86 21.80 12.18 6.35
CA ARG A 86 22.77 12.64 5.34
C ARG A 86 23.89 11.61 5.05
N GLY A 87 23.54 10.33 5.01
CA GLY A 87 24.47 9.22 4.78
C GLY A 87 25.24 8.71 6.01
N PHE A 88 25.09 9.33 7.18
CA PHE A 88 25.67 8.83 8.43
C PHE A 88 24.67 7.90 9.15
N PRO A 89 25.05 6.68 9.52
CA PRO A 89 24.16 5.77 10.23
C PRO A 89 23.82 6.32 11.62
N LEU A 90 22.54 6.22 11.98
CA LEU A 90 22.03 6.60 13.29
C LEU A 90 21.62 5.33 14.06
N PRO A 91 22.56 4.70 14.78
CA PRO A 91 22.28 3.47 15.51
C PRO A 91 21.23 3.72 16.59
N GLY A 92 20.26 2.80 16.70
CA GLY A 92 19.16 2.87 17.66
C GLY A 92 17.97 3.72 17.22
N LEU A 93 18.03 4.38 16.06
CA LEU A 93 16.82 4.86 15.39
C LEU A 93 16.21 3.71 14.58
N GLU A 94 14.93 3.45 14.83
CA GLU A 94 14.20 2.36 14.18
C GLU A 94 12.97 2.89 13.44
N ILE A 95 12.60 2.22 12.36
CA ILE A 95 11.34 2.48 11.67
C ILE A 95 10.44 1.28 11.83
N LEU A 96 9.26 1.51 12.42
CA LEU A 96 8.25 0.50 12.64
C LEU A 96 7.01 0.86 11.82
N SER A 97 6.33 -0.13 11.25
CA SER A 97 5.02 0.10 10.65
C SER A 97 4.04 0.57 11.71
N LEU A 98 3.26 1.61 11.41
CA LEU A 98 2.05 1.87 12.16
C LEU A 98 1.12 0.73 11.78
N GLU A 99 1.03 -0.32 12.60
CA GLU A 99 0.16 -1.45 12.33
C GLU A 99 -1.24 -0.92 12.05
N GLU A 100 -1.63 -0.94 10.77
CA GLU A 100 -3.01 -0.82 10.38
C GLU A 100 -3.68 -1.99 11.09
N ARG A 101 -4.55 -1.72 12.06
CA ARG A 101 -5.51 -2.70 12.57
C ARG A 101 -6.43 -3.05 11.40
N VAL A 102 -5.91 -3.78 10.43
CA VAL A 102 -6.68 -4.56 9.47
C VAL A 102 -7.27 -5.68 10.30
N SER A 103 -8.35 -5.33 11.01
CA SER A 103 -9.41 -6.26 11.33
C SER A 103 -9.57 -7.11 10.07
N SER A 104 -9.28 -8.40 10.19
CA SER A 104 -9.46 -9.42 9.18
C SER A 104 -10.94 -9.62 8.83
N ARG A 105 -11.73 -8.54 8.74
CA ARG A 105 -13.00 -8.47 8.07
C ARG A 105 -12.70 -8.50 6.57
N THR A 106 -12.51 -9.72 6.07
CA THR A 106 -12.83 -10.01 4.68
C THR A 106 -14.16 -9.30 4.35
N PRO A 107 -14.21 -8.39 3.36
CA PRO A 107 -15.47 -7.76 2.99
C PRO A 107 -16.45 -8.88 2.63
N SER A 108 -17.68 -8.81 3.13
CA SER A 108 -18.71 -9.86 2.96
C SER A 108 -18.90 -10.24 1.49
N TRP A 109 -18.68 -9.29 0.58
CA TRP A 109 -18.69 -9.53 -0.85
C TRP A 109 -17.57 -10.46 -1.33
N ALA A 110 -16.34 -10.37 -0.82
CA ALA A 110 -15.26 -11.30 -1.19
C ALA A 110 -15.60 -12.74 -0.77
N ARG A 111 -16.29 -12.90 0.37
CA ARG A 111 -16.79 -14.19 0.87
C ARG A 111 -17.96 -14.71 0.02
N LEU A 112 -18.88 -13.84 -0.39
CA LEU A 112 -19.96 -14.16 -1.33
C LEU A 112 -19.43 -14.53 -2.72
N LEU A 113 -18.42 -13.81 -3.22
CA LEU A 113 -17.79 -14.07 -4.52
C LEU A 113 -17.06 -15.41 -4.50
N ALA A 114 -16.32 -15.73 -3.44
CA ALA A 114 -15.70 -17.04 -3.26
C ALA A 114 -16.73 -18.18 -3.20
N MET A 115 -17.87 -17.98 -2.51
CA MET A 115 -18.97 -18.95 -2.49
C MET A 115 -19.66 -19.06 -3.86
N PHE A 116 -19.79 -17.97 -4.61
CA PHE A 116 -20.41 -17.98 -5.93
C PHE A 116 -19.51 -18.66 -6.98
N LEU A 117 -18.22 -18.35 -6.97
CA LEU A 117 -17.22 -18.95 -7.86
C LEU A 117 -17.00 -20.44 -7.57
N SER A 118 -17.08 -20.87 -6.30
CA SER A 118 -17.04 -22.30 -5.96
C SER A 118 -18.28 -23.05 -6.45
N ARG A 119 -19.44 -22.40 -6.55
CA ARG A 119 -20.64 -22.97 -7.18
C ARG A 119 -20.52 -23.10 -8.72
N LEU A 120 -19.83 -22.17 -9.37
CA LEU A 120 -19.58 -22.21 -10.82
C LEU A 120 -18.51 -23.23 -11.24
N ARG A 121 -17.71 -23.72 -10.29
CA ARG A 121 -16.69 -24.78 -10.48
C ARG A 121 -17.20 -26.17 -10.11
N SER A 122 -18.49 -26.46 -10.37
CA SER A 122 -18.96 -27.84 -10.42
C SER A 122 -18.30 -28.54 -11.63
N PRO A 123 -17.44 -29.55 -11.47
CA PRO A 123 -16.92 -30.29 -12.59
C PRO A 123 -18.07 -31.13 -13.15
N LEU A 124 -18.48 -30.82 -14.38
CA LEU A 124 -19.06 -31.80 -15.28
C LEU A 124 -18.00 -32.88 -15.53
N LEU A 125 -17.88 -33.85 -14.62
CA LEU A 125 -17.20 -35.11 -14.90
C LEU A 125 -18.26 -36.17 -15.17
N ARG A 126 -18.48 -36.38 -16.48
CA ARG A 126 -18.63 -37.65 -17.21
C ARG A 126 -19.61 -38.68 -16.63
N SER A 127 -20.72 -39.00 -17.29
CA SER A 127 -20.85 -39.84 -18.51
C SER A 127 -20.23 -41.24 -18.40
N SER A 128 -21.07 -42.26 -18.63
CA SER A 128 -20.77 -43.64 -19.05
C SER A 128 -19.94 -44.53 -18.13
N LEU A 129 -20.62 -45.43 -17.39
CA LEU A 129 -20.61 -46.88 -17.62
C LEU A 129 -21.77 -47.52 -16.84
#